data_AF-A0A7S6MUI7-F1
#
_entry.id   AF-A0A7S6MUI7-F1
#
_cell.length_a   1.000
_cell.length_b   1.000
_cell.length_c   1.000
_cell.angle_alpha   90.00
_cell.angle_beta   90.00
_cell.angle_gamma   90.00
#
_symmetry.space_group_name_H-M   'P 1'
#
loop_
_entity.id
_entity.type
_entity.pdbx_description
1 polymer ?
#
loop_
_entity_poly.entity_id
_entity_poly.type
_entity_poly.pdbx_seq_one_letter_code
_entity_poly.pdbx_strand_id
1 'polypeptide(L)' 'MKIFQFGRHRIPFADVHDINVEYRYQDNEMFVDLEIQGGAQLSLNLPDSLEFMEQFITKIRHVKNLPGESTRQVESPN' A
#
# COMPACT_ATOMS: atom_id res chain seq x y z
N MET A 1 9.78 10.08 -9.33
CA MET A 1 9.24 10.43 -8.00
C MET A 1 7.79 10.00 -7.96
N LYS A 2 7.43 8.96 -7.18
CA LYS A 2 6.02 8.55 -7.05
C LYS A 2 5.36 9.41 -5.97
N ILE A 3 4.18 9.94 -6.28
CA ILE A 3 3.33 10.71 -5.36
C ILE A 3 2.07 9.88 -5.18
N PHE A 4 1.74 9.58 -3.93
CA PHE A 4 0.44 9.03 -3.57
C PHE A 4 -0.55 10.20 -3.43
N GLN A 5 -1.71 10.08 -4.08
CA GLN A 5 -2.76 11.08 -4.01
C GLN A 5 -4.03 10.42 -3.46
N PHE A 6 -4.57 10.98 -2.39
CA PHE A 6 -5.85 10.57 -1.82
C PHE A 6 -6.64 11.79 -1.39
N GLY A 7 -7.93 11.83 -1.72
CA GLY A 7 -8.74 13.04 -1.59
C GLY A 7 -8.07 14.28 -2.19
N ARG A 8 -7.75 15.28 -1.35
CA ARG A 8 -7.02 16.51 -1.72
C ARG A 8 -5.55 16.51 -1.34
N HIS A 9 -5.07 15.43 -0.73
CA HIS A 9 -3.71 15.31 -0.23
C HIS A 9 -2.80 14.70 -1.28
N ARG A 10 -1.55 15.15 -1.31
CA ARG A 10 -0.49 14.65 -2.20
C ARG A 10 0.75 14.40 -1.36
N ILE A 11 1.16 13.14 -1.29
CA ILE A 11 2.27 12.70 -0.44
C ILE A 11 3.32 12.05 -1.32
N PRO A 12 4.50 12.66 -1.47
CA PRO A 12 5.65 12.00 -2.05
C PRO A 12 5.99 10.73 -1.26
N PHE A 13 6.22 9.61 -1.95
CA PHE A 13 6.61 8.35 -1.32
C PHE A 13 7.97 8.41 -0.59
N ALA A 14 8.73 9.50 -0.74
CA ALA A 14 9.97 9.78 -0.02
C ALA A 14 9.70 10.42 1.35
N ASP A 15 8.52 11.01 1.53
CA ASP A 15 8.13 11.68 2.76
C ASP A 15 7.45 10.70 3.73
N VAL A 16 7.06 9.51 3.27
CA VAL A 16 6.56 8.44 4.14
C VAL A 16 7.73 7.84 4.92
N HIS A 17 7.69 8.00 6.24
CA HIS A 17 8.68 7.50 7.19
C HIS A 17 8.33 6.10 7.68
N ASP A 18 7.09 5.90 8.15
CA ASP A 18 6.60 4.61 8.64
C ASP A 18 5.17 4.33 8.15
N ILE A 19 4.80 3.05 8.14
CA ILE A 19 3.51 2.54 7.67
C ILE A 19 3.02 1.48 8.66
N ASN A 20 1.90 1.75 9.31
CA ASN A 20 1.17 0.75 10.08
C ASN A 20 0.04 0.17 9.21
N VAL A 21 -0.05 -1.15 9.14
CA VAL A 21 -1.11 -1.86 8.40
C VAL A 21 -1.92 -2.70 9.37
N GLU A 22 -3.20 -2.39 9.50
CA GLU A 22 -4.15 -3.18 10.27
C GLU A 22 -5.05 -3.95 9.29
N TYR A 23 -5.20 -5.25 9.50
CA TYR A 23 -6.16 -6.07 8.77
C TYR A 23 -7.15 -6.72 9.73
N ARG A 24 -8.43 -6.47 9.49
CA ARG A 24 -9.54 -7.03 10.27
C ARG A 24 -10.12 -8.22 9.52
N TYR A 25 -9.77 -9.43 9.98
CA TYR A 25 -10.18 -10.67 9.30
C TYR A 25 -11.70 -10.89 9.28
N GLN A 26 -12.42 -10.48 10.33
CA GLN A 26 -13.87 -10.65 10.43
C GLN A 26 -14.62 -9.80 9.40
N ASP A 27 -14.14 -8.57 9.18
CA ASP A 27 -14.78 -7.59 8.29
C ASP A 27 -14.19 -7.64 6.87
N ASN A 28 -13.07 -8.35 6.69
CA ASN A 28 -12.27 -8.39 5.47
C ASN A 28 -11.81 -6.98 5.03
N GLU A 29 -11.42 -6.15 6.00
CA GLU A 29 -11.01 -4.77 5.77
C GLU A 29 -9.53 -4.56 6.11
N MET A 30 -8.88 -3.66 5.37
CA MET A 30 -7.51 -3.21 5.60
C MET A 30 -7.48 -1.71 5.79
N PHE A 31 -6.74 -1.27 6.80
CA PHE A 31 -6.51 0.14 7.10
C PHE A 31 -5.01 0.41 7.17
N VAL A 32 -4.61 1.56 6.65
CA VAL A 32 -3.22 1.99 6.62
C VAL A 32 -3.09 3.34 7.32
N ASP A 33 -2.19 3.40 8.29
CA ASP A 33 -1.71 4.65 8.87
C ASP A 33 -0.32 4.97 8.33
N LEU A 34 -0.13 6.22 7.91
CA LEU A 34 1.13 6.75 7.41
C LEU A 34 1.72 7.70 8.44
N GLU A 35 2.97 7.50 8.81
CA GLU A 35 3.78 8.54 9.42
C GLU A 35 4.59 9.23 8.31
N ILE A 36 4.48 10.56 8.21
CA ILE A 36 5.24 11.35 7.25
C ILE A 36 6.30 12.22 7.93
N GLN A 37 7.33 12.60 7.18
CA GLN A 37 8.37 13.52 7.63
C GLN A 37 7.75 14.77 8.25
N GLY A 38 8.27 15.17 9.41
CA GLY A 38 7.69 16.23 10.23
C GLY A 38 6.74 15.74 11.32
N GLY A 39 6.57 14.41 11.46
CA GLY A 39 5.83 13.78 12.57
C GLY A 39 4.31 13.79 12.41
N ALA A 40 3.80 14.12 11.23
CA ALA A 40 2.37 14.06 10.97
C ALA A 40 1.93 12.60 10.72
N GLN A 41 0.79 12.24 11.28
CA GLN A 41 0.16 10.93 11.10
C GLN A 41 -1.13 11.07 10.30
N LEU A 42 -1.36 10.13 9.38
CA LEU A 42 -2.50 10.12 8.47
C LEU A 42 -3.10 8.73 8.39
N SER A 43 -4.35 8.59 8.80
CA SER A 43 -5.12 7.35 8.66
C SER A 43 -5.90 7.38 7.36
N LEU A 44 -5.70 6.37 6.52
CA LEU A 44 -6.42 6.20 5.26
C LEU A 44 -7.74 5.47 5.52
N ASN A 45 -8.77 5.82 4.74
CA ASN A 45 -9.99 5.02 4.68
C ASN A 45 -9.72 3.71 3.89
N LEU A 46 -10.70 2.81 3.83
CA LEU A 46 -10.55 1.52 3.15
C LEU A 46 -10.15 1.66 1.66
N PRO A 47 -10.87 2.43 0.81
CA PRO A 47 -10.45 2.64 -0.59
C PRO A 47 -9.03 3.15 -0.76
N ASP A 48 -8.66 4.19 0.00
CA ASP A 48 -7.34 4.81 -0.08
C ASP A 48 -6.24 3.86 0.44
N SER A 49 -6.55 3.04 1.44
CA SER A 49 -5.64 2.02 1.98
C SER A 49 -5.31 0.96 0.93
N LEU A 50 -6.31 0.48 0.19
CA LEU A 50 -6.10 -0.51 -0.87
C LEU A 50 -5.26 0.05 -2.02
N GLU A 51 -5.61 1.26 -2.50
CA GLU A 51 -4.85 1.92 -3.55
C GLU A 51 -3.39 2.18 -3.13
N PHE A 52 -3.19 2.65 -1.89
CA PHE A 52 -1.85 2.85 -1.34
C PHE A 52 -1.04 1.56 -1.35
N MET A 53 -1.64 0.45 -0.88
CA MET A 53 -0.96 -0.84 -0.79
C MET A 53 -0.60 -1.42 -2.15
N GLU A 54 -1.45 -1.28 -3.16
CA GLU A 54 -1.11 -1.66 -4.55
C GLU A 54 0.13 -0.90 -5.04
N GLN A 55 0.11 0.44 -4.93
CA GLN A 55 1.23 1.27 -5.36
C GLN A 55 2.52 0.98 -4.57
N PHE A 56 2.38 0.74 -3.26
CA PHE A 56 3.47 0.42 -2.35
C PHE A 56 4.11 -0.93 -2.68
N ILE A 57 3.31 -1.98 -2.91
CA ILE A 57 3.80 -3.30 -3.31
C ILE A 57 4.53 -3.20 -4.66
N THR A 58 3.98 -2.48 -5.65
CA THR A 58 4.68 -2.24 -6.92
C THR A 58 6.02 -1.54 -6.70
N LYS A 59 6.07 -0.53 -5.81
CA LYS A 59 7.32 0.17 -5.46
C LYS A 59 8.34 -0.79 -4.84
N ILE A 60 7.94 -1.62 -3.87
CA ILE A 60 8.83 -2.62 -3.23
C ILE A 60 9.38 -3.56 -4.28
N ARG A 61 8.51 -4.15 -5.12
CA ARG A 61 8.92 -5.09 -6.16
C ARG A 61 9.96 -4.47 -7.09
N HIS A 62 9.72 -3.24 -7.54
CA HIS A 62 10.65 -2.50 -8.39
C HIS A 62 12.00 -2.23 -7.70
N VAL A 63 12.00 -1.70 -6.46
CA VAL A 63 13.22 -1.35 -5.73
C VAL A 63 14.05 -2.58 -5.36
N LYS A 64 13.39 -3.70 -5.08
CA LYS A 64 14.05 -4.95 -4.67
C LYS A 64 14.32 -5.89 -5.85
N ASN A 65 14.02 -5.47 -7.08
CA ASN A 65 14.12 -6.31 -8.29
C ASN A 65 13.40 -7.66 -8.15
N LEU A 66 12.25 -7.66 -7.47
CA LEU A 66 11.42 -8.86 -7.34
C LEU A 66 10.55 -9.01 -8.59
N PRO A 67 10.34 -10.24 -9.08
CA PRO A 67 9.43 -10.48 -10.19
C PRO A 67 8.02 -9.99 -9.83
N GLY A 68 7.37 -9.31 -10.78
CA GLY A 68 5.92 -9.08 -10.71
C GLY A 68 5.18 -10.41 -10.73
N GLU A 69 4.03 -10.50 -10.05
CA GLU A 69 3.24 -11.73 -9.93
C GLU A 69 3.26 -12.58 -11.21
N SER A 70 3.98 -13.70 -11.15
CA SER A 70 3.63 -14.85 -11.97
C SER A 70 2.27 -15.28 -11.46
N THR A 71 1.22 -15.06 -12.25
CA THR A 71 0.00 -15.85 -12.13
C THR A 71 0.42 -17.31 -12.21
N ARG A 72 0.65 -17.93 -11.06
CA ARG A 72 0.55 -19.39 -10.94
C ARG A 72 -0.91 -19.67 -11.27
N GLN A 73 -1.16 -20.06 -12.51
CA GLN A 73 -2.39 -20.72 -12.87
C GLN A 73 -2.51 -21.87 -11.86
N VAL A 74 -3.50 -21.77 -10.99
CA VAL A 74 -3.90 -22.90 -10.16
C VAL A 74 -4.48 -23.88 -11.17
N GLU A 75 -3.66 -24.81 -11.65
CA GLU A 75 -4.15 -25.95 -12.41
C GLU A 75 -5.06 -26.73 -11.47
N SER A 76 -6.37 -26.61 -11.69
CA SER A 76 -7.36 -27.46 -11.05
C SER A 76 -7.05 -28.90 -11.43
N PRO A 77 -6.80 -29.81 -10.47
CA PRO A 77 -6.69 -31.23 -10.79
C PRO A 77 -8.08 -31.74 -11.24
N ASN A 78 -8.08 -32.41 -12.40
CA ASN A 78 -9.23 -33.18 -12.92
C ASN A 78 -9.64 -34.31 -11.97
#